data_AF-A0A4U2EBP2-F1
#
_entry.id   AF-A0A4U2EBP2-F1
#
_cell.length_a   1.000
_cell.length_b   1.000
_cell.length_c   1.000
_cell.angle_alpha   90.00
_cell.angle_beta   90.00
_cell.angle_gamma   90.00
#
_symmetry.space_group_name_H-M   'P 1'
#
loop_
_entity.id
_entity.type
_entity.pdbx_description
1 polymer ?
#
loop_
_entity_poly.entity_id
_entity_poly.type
_entity_poly.pdbx_seq_one_letter_code
_entity_poly.pdbx_strand_id
1 'polypeptide(L)'
;ELFRLLDVAMAGDIILVEQVDRISRLNTKDWEQLKNIIANKGLKVVALDLPTSHQFMKTTDEFTERMLAALNSMMLDMLAAVARKDYEDRRRRQAQGVQRAKKEGKYKGRPVNVKLHQKIEGLLREGKSYSQIETLIGCSRHTISKVSKLIKNNKTLC
;
A
#
# COMPACT_ATOMS: atom_id res chain seq x y z
N GLU A 1 10.65 -1.36 10.52
CA GLU A 1 11.02 -2.61 11.20
C GLU A 1 12.01 -3.51 10.48
N LEU A 2 11.77 -3.98 9.24
CA LEU A 2 12.73 -4.86 8.56
C LEU A 2 14.16 -4.28 8.48
N PHE A 3 14.30 -3.02 8.03
CA PHE A 3 15.60 -2.33 7.97
C PHE A 3 16.25 -2.14 9.35
N ARG A 4 15.45 -1.90 10.39
CA ARG A 4 15.95 -1.78 11.76
C ARG A 4 16.51 -3.10 12.28
N LEU A 5 15.86 -4.23 11.95
CA LEU A 5 16.39 -5.56 12.27
C LEU A 5 17.69 -5.84 11.51
N LEU A 6 17.75 -5.45 10.24
CA LEU A 6 18.96 -5.59 9.42
C LEU A 6 20.14 -4.75 9.92
N ASP A 7 19.88 -3.58 10.51
CA ASP A 7 20.93 -2.74 11.10
C ASP A 7 21.57 -3.42 12.32
N VAL A 8 20.74 -4.05 13.17
CA VAL A 8 21.18 -4.74 14.39
C VAL A 8 21.82 -6.11 14.11
N ALA A 9 21.46 -6.75 13.00
CA ALA A 9 21.98 -8.06 12.63
C ALA A 9 23.50 -8.05 12.42
N MET A 10 24.18 -9.04 12.99
CA MET A 10 25.61 -9.29 12.91
C MET A 10 25.94 -10.32 11.82
N ALA A 11 27.22 -10.41 11.46
CA ALA A 11 27.64 -11.32 10.43
C ALA A 11 27.39 -12.79 10.81
N GLY A 12 26.74 -13.54 9.91
CA GLY A 12 26.36 -14.93 10.15
C GLY A 12 25.01 -15.14 10.84
N ASP A 13 24.29 -14.06 11.19
CA ASP A 13 22.96 -14.16 11.77
C ASP A 13 21.92 -14.71 10.79
N ILE A 14 20.93 -15.41 11.35
CA ILE A 14 19.83 -16.01 10.61
C ILE A 14 18.58 -15.14 10.78
N ILE A 15 18.06 -14.62 9.67
CA ILE A 15 16.79 -13.89 9.64
C ILE A 15 15.69 -14.89 9.33
N LEU A 16 14.83 -15.14 10.32
CA LEU A 16 13.63 -15.93 10.14
C LEU A 16 12.48 -15.05 9.63
N VAL A 17 11.86 -15.45 8.53
CA VAL A 17 10.68 -14.77 7.97
C VAL A 17 9.53 -15.74 7.83
N GLU A 18 8.34 -15.32 8.26
CA GLU A 18 7.13 -16.13 8.17
C GLU A 18 6.75 -16.40 6.72
N GLN A 19 6.70 -15.35 5.89
CA GLN A 19 6.39 -15.42 4.48
C GLN A 19 7.17 -14.37 3.71
N VAL A 20 7.59 -14.72 2.50
CA VAL A 20 8.37 -13.84 1.64
C VAL A 20 7.53 -12.66 1.09
N ASP A 21 6.18 -12.74 1.14
CA ASP A 21 5.31 -11.60 0.77
C ASP A 21 5.53 -10.36 1.67
N ARG A 22 6.18 -10.52 2.83
CA ARG A 22 6.59 -9.37 3.65
C ARG A 22 7.72 -8.58 3.01
N ILE A 23 8.58 -9.25 2.25
CA ILE A 23 9.73 -8.67 1.54
C ILE A 23 9.33 -8.27 0.10
N SER A 24 8.34 -8.95 -0.48
CA SER A 24 7.77 -8.69 -1.83
C SER A 24 7.21 -7.28 -2.04
N ARG A 25 6.85 -6.60 -0.95
CA ARG A 25 6.28 -5.24 -0.96
C ARG A 25 7.32 -4.14 -1.06
N LEU A 26 8.61 -4.48 -0.95
CA LEU A 26 9.69 -3.53 -1.12
C LEU A 26 9.76 -3.07 -2.58
N ASN A 27 10.06 -1.79 -2.77
CA ASN A 27 10.34 -1.28 -4.10
C ASN A 27 11.69 -1.84 -4.62
N THR A 28 11.99 -1.68 -5.91
CA THR A 28 13.22 -2.22 -6.51
C THR A 28 14.50 -1.75 -5.81
N LYS A 29 14.53 -0.48 -5.36
CA LYS A 29 15.70 0.09 -4.67
C LYS A 29 15.88 -0.52 -3.28
N ASP A 30 14.79 -0.63 -2.53
CA ASP A 30 14.77 -1.22 -1.20
C ASP A 30 15.15 -2.70 -1.24
N TRP A 31 14.75 -3.41 -2.30
CA TRP A 31 15.13 -4.80 -2.55
C TRP A 31 16.62 -4.95 -2.87
N GLU A 32 17.17 -4.09 -3.73
CA GLU A 32 18.61 -4.07 -3.99
C GLU A 32 19.43 -3.74 -2.74
N GLN A 33 18.98 -2.78 -1.94
CA GLN A 33 19.59 -2.49 -0.64
C GLN A 33 19.56 -3.69 0.28
N LEU A 34 18.42 -4.39 0.38
CA LEU A 34 18.30 -5.61 1.16
C LEU A 34 19.29 -6.68 0.70
N LYS A 35 19.38 -6.95 -0.61
CA LYS A 35 20.33 -7.92 -1.17
C LYS A 35 21.77 -7.54 -0.84
N ASN A 36 22.12 -6.27 -0.98
CA ASN A 36 23.47 -5.79 -0.65
C ASN A 36 23.78 -5.94 0.84
N ILE A 37 22.84 -5.65 1.73
CA ILE A 37 23.04 -5.82 3.17
C ILE A 37 23.21 -7.31 3.53
N ILE A 38 22.37 -8.18 2.96
CA ILE A 38 22.46 -9.63 3.18
C ILE A 38 23.80 -10.18 2.68
N ALA A 39 24.22 -9.79 1.47
CA ALA A 39 25.48 -10.24 0.89
C ALA A 39 26.70 -9.73 1.68
N ASN A 40 26.71 -8.43 2.02
CA ASN A 40 27.83 -7.81 2.73
C ASN A 40 27.99 -8.32 4.16
N LYS A 41 26.88 -8.58 4.86
CA LYS A 41 26.89 -9.11 6.23
C LYS A 41 26.90 -10.65 6.26
N GLY A 42 26.79 -11.34 5.12
CA GLY A 42 26.70 -12.81 5.09
C GLY A 42 25.49 -13.36 5.85
N LEU A 43 24.37 -12.63 5.84
CA LEU A 43 23.16 -13.01 6.55
C LEU A 43 22.49 -14.19 5.86
N LYS A 44 21.92 -15.11 6.65
CA LYS A 44 21.19 -16.26 6.14
C LYS A 44 19.69 -15.98 6.29
N VAL A 45 18.94 -15.95 5.20
CA VAL A 45 17.48 -15.77 5.25
C VAL A 45 16.83 -17.15 5.21
N VAL A 46 16.10 -17.50 6.27
CA VAL A 46 15.35 -18.75 6.36
C VAL A 46 13.87 -18.39 6.40
N ALA A 47 13.12 -18.79 5.39
CA ALA A 47 11.66 -18.72 5.43
C ALA A 47 11.10 -20.06 5.87
N LEU A 48 10.03 -20.05 6.67
CA LEU A 48 9.34 -21.28 7.09
C LEU A 48 8.79 -22.09 5.91
N ASP A 49 8.52 -21.42 4.78
CA ASP A 49 8.01 -22.04 3.55
C ASP A 49 9.10 -22.74 2.69
N LEU A 50 10.37 -22.67 3.08
CA LEU A 50 11.49 -23.23 2.32
C LEU A 50 12.08 -24.45 3.03
N PRO A 51 12.23 -25.61 2.34
CA PRO A 51 12.63 -26.88 2.95
C PRO A 51 14.11 -26.97 3.36
N THR A 52 14.83 -25.85 3.47
CA THR A 52 16.27 -25.84 3.75
C THR A 52 16.64 -25.60 5.23
N SER A 53 15.65 -25.45 6.11
CA SER A 53 15.79 -25.00 7.52
C SER A 53 16.72 -25.82 8.43
N HIS A 54 17.19 -27.02 8.03
CA HIS A 54 18.00 -27.87 8.90
C HIS A 54 19.44 -28.15 8.44
N GLN A 55 19.79 -27.91 7.18
CA GLN A 55 21.14 -28.19 6.66
C GLN A 55 22.13 -27.04 6.89
N PHE A 56 21.64 -25.79 6.97
CA PHE A 56 22.47 -24.59 7.23
C PHE A 56 23.18 -24.57 8.59
N MET A 57 22.71 -25.36 9.56
CA MET A 57 23.28 -25.42 10.92
C MET A 57 24.38 -26.48 11.08
N LYS A 58 24.59 -27.36 10.10
CA LYS A 58 25.46 -28.55 10.24
C LYS A 58 26.70 -28.57 9.36
N THR A 59 26.91 -27.60 8.48
CA THR A 59 27.98 -27.71 7.47
C THR A 59 29.19 -26.84 7.81
N THR A 60 30.35 -27.50 7.88
CA THR A 60 31.67 -26.95 8.23
C THR A 60 32.58 -26.74 7.00
N ASP A 61 32.11 -27.04 5.78
CA ASP A 61 32.95 -27.14 4.59
C ASP A 61 32.76 -25.94 3.64
N GLU A 62 33.86 -25.28 3.26
CA GLU A 62 33.88 -23.99 2.52
C GLU A 62 33.15 -24.08 1.17
N PHE A 63 33.23 -25.23 0.51
CA PHE A 63 32.51 -25.50 -0.73
C PHE A 63 30.99 -25.47 -0.54
N THR A 64 30.51 -26.05 0.57
CA THR A 64 29.07 -26.09 0.84
C THR A 64 28.55 -24.72 1.23
N GLU A 65 29.34 -23.90 1.94
CA GLU A 65 28.96 -22.52 2.25
C GLU A 65 28.79 -21.68 0.98
N ARG A 66 29.73 -21.78 0.02
CA ARG A 66 29.63 -21.07 -1.27
C ARG A 66 28.43 -21.53 -2.09
N MET A 67 28.16 -22.83 -2.12
CA MET A 67 26.99 -23.39 -2.81
C MET A 67 25.68 -22.90 -2.17
N LEU A 68 25.59 -22.93 -0.84
CA LEU A 68 24.43 -22.46 -0.10
C LEU A 68 24.20 -20.95 -0.25
N ALA A 69 25.26 -20.15 -0.30
CA ALA A 69 25.18 -18.72 -0.59
C ALA A 69 24.62 -18.45 -2.00
N ALA A 70 25.09 -19.20 -3.01
CA ALA A 70 24.59 -19.08 -4.37
C ALA A 70 23.10 -19.46 -4.48
N LEU A 71 22.69 -20.56 -3.84
CA LEU A 71 21.29 -20.99 -3.79
C LEU A 71 20.40 -19.95 -3.10
N ASN A 72 20.85 -19.37 -1.99
CA ASN A 72 20.12 -18.29 -1.31
C ASN A 72 19.97 -17.06 -2.20
N SER A 73 21.02 -16.64 -2.92
CA SER A 73 20.93 -15.51 -3.84
C SER A 73 19.92 -15.78 -4.96
N MET A 74 19.98 -16.96 -5.59
CA MET A 74 19.03 -17.34 -6.64
C MET A 74 17.59 -17.39 -6.14
N MET A 75 17.39 -17.92 -4.94
CA MET A 75 16.08 -18.01 -4.31
C MET A 75 15.51 -16.62 -4.02
N LEU A 76 16.31 -15.71 -3.47
CA LEU A 76 15.93 -14.32 -3.29
C LEU A 76 15.53 -13.68 -4.63
N ASP A 77 16.32 -13.88 -5.69
CA ASP A 77 15.99 -13.34 -7.02
C ASP A 77 14.70 -13.93 -7.61
N MET A 78 14.45 -15.23 -7.44
CA MET A 78 13.18 -15.85 -7.84
C MET A 78 12.00 -15.24 -7.08
N LEU A 79 12.14 -15.08 -5.76
CA LEU A 79 11.10 -14.51 -4.91
C LEU A 79 10.81 -13.04 -5.28
N ALA A 80 11.85 -12.27 -5.65
CA ALA A 80 11.70 -10.92 -6.18
C ALA A 80 10.94 -10.88 -7.51
N ALA A 81 11.21 -11.84 -8.40
CA ALA A 81 10.53 -11.94 -9.68
C ALA A 81 9.04 -12.29 -9.51
N VAL A 82 8.72 -13.24 -8.63
CA VAL A 82 7.34 -13.63 -8.30
C VAL A 82 6.59 -12.47 -7.65
N ALA A 83 7.21 -11.80 -6.68
CA ALA A 83 6.68 -10.60 -6.02
C ALA A 83 6.26 -9.51 -7.03
N ARG A 84 7.14 -9.22 -7.98
CA ARG A 84 6.90 -8.21 -9.01
C ARG A 84 5.77 -8.62 -9.94
N LYS A 85 5.77 -9.87 -10.40
CA LYS A 85 4.69 -10.42 -11.22
C LYS A 85 3.34 -10.31 -10.51
N ASP A 86 3.27 -10.69 -9.24
CA ASP A 86 2.05 -10.59 -8.44
C ASP A 86 1.55 -9.15 -8.28
N TYR A 87 2.47 -8.20 -8.06
CA TYR A 87 2.14 -6.78 -8.01
C TYR A 87 1.54 -6.28 -9.33
N GLU A 88 2.18 -6.59 -10.45
CA GLU A 88 1.73 -6.22 -11.79
C GLU A 88 0.38 -6.88 -12.13
N ASP A 89 0.21 -8.17 -11.81
CA ASP A 89 -1.05 -8.90 -12.01
C ASP A 89 -2.19 -8.37 -11.15
N ARG A 90 -1.94 -7.96 -9.90
CA ARG A 90 -2.94 -7.28 -9.06
C ARG A 90 -3.35 -5.94 -9.66
N ARG A 91 -2.40 -5.12 -10.11
CA ARG A 91 -2.70 -3.84 -10.77
C ARG A 91 -3.49 -4.03 -12.05
N ARG A 92 -3.12 -5.01 -12.89
CA ARG A 92 -3.84 -5.32 -14.13
C ARG A 92 -5.29 -5.72 -13.84
N ARG A 93 -5.52 -6.63 -12.87
CA ARG A 93 -6.86 -7.06 -12.47
C ARG A 93 -7.68 -5.91 -11.90
N GLN A 94 -7.09 -5.05 -11.06
CA GLN A 94 -7.77 -3.88 -10.53
C GLN A 94 -8.17 -2.92 -11.66
N ALA A 95 -7.27 -2.65 -12.61
CA ALA A 95 -7.56 -1.78 -13.75
C ALA A 95 -8.70 -2.34 -14.62
N GLN A 96 -8.70 -3.64 -14.89
CA GLN A 96 -9.78 -4.32 -15.60
C GLN A 96 -11.11 -4.22 -14.84
N GLY A 97 -11.10 -4.45 -13.52
CA GLY A 97 -12.27 -4.30 -12.66
C GLY A 97 -12.83 -2.88 -12.65
N VAL A 98 -11.95 -1.87 -12.55
CA VAL A 98 -12.31 -0.45 -12.63
C VAL A 98 -12.91 -0.13 -14.00
N GLN A 99 -12.30 -0.57 -15.10
CA GLN A 99 -12.85 -0.34 -16.45
C GLN A 99 -14.23 -0.97 -16.61
N ARG A 100 -14.42 -2.22 -16.16
CA ARG A 100 -15.71 -2.89 -16.20
C ARG A 100 -16.76 -2.15 -15.37
N ALA A 101 -16.44 -1.78 -14.14
CA ALA A 101 -17.35 -1.02 -13.28
C ALA A 101 -17.65 0.39 -13.81
N LYS A 102 -16.71 1.02 -14.54
CA LYS A 102 -16.96 2.28 -15.26
C LYS A 102 -17.95 2.08 -16.42
N LYS A 103 -17.77 1.04 -17.24
CA LYS A 103 -18.69 0.69 -18.33
C LYS A 103 -20.10 0.35 -17.81
N GLU A 104 -20.18 -0.36 -16.69
CA GLU A 104 -21.44 -0.68 -16.00
C GLU A 104 -22.03 0.51 -15.21
N GLY A 105 -21.42 1.70 -15.24
CA GLY A 105 -21.95 2.90 -14.59
C GLY A 105 -21.96 2.86 -13.05
N LYS A 106 -21.21 1.95 -12.42
CA LYS A 106 -21.18 1.78 -10.96
C LYS A 106 -20.47 2.92 -10.23
N TYR A 107 -19.55 3.62 -10.89
CA TYR A 107 -18.87 4.78 -10.30
C TYR A 107 -19.76 6.03 -10.38
N LYS A 108 -20.57 6.24 -9.34
CA LYS A 108 -21.44 7.43 -9.20
C LYS A 108 -20.82 8.59 -8.40
N GLY A 109 -19.52 8.48 -8.09
CA GLY A 109 -18.80 9.44 -7.24
C GLY A 109 -19.19 9.34 -5.75
N ARG A 110 -18.70 10.28 -4.94
CA ARG A 110 -19.09 10.36 -3.51
C ARG A 110 -20.57 10.78 -3.43
N PRO A 111 -21.44 9.99 -2.78
CA PRO A 111 -22.84 10.36 -2.64
C PRO A 111 -22.96 11.68 -1.88
N VAL A 112 -23.85 12.54 -2.36
CA VAL A 112 -24.13 13.83 -1.71
C VAL A 112 -24.83 13.57 -0.39
N ASN A 113 -24.37 14.23 0.68
CA ASN A 113 -25.06 14.16 1.97
C ASN A 113 -26.29 15.08 1.94
N VAL A 114 -27.44 14.49 1.61
CA VAL A 114 -28.72 15.20 1.45
C VAL A 114 -29.13 15.94 2.72
N LYS A 115 -28.99 15.29 3.89
CA LYS A 115 -29.34 15.90 5.19
C LYS A 115 -28.49 17.14 5.48
N LEU A 116 -27.19 17.07 5.17
CA LEU A 116 -26.29 18.20 5.34
C LEU A 116 -26.66 19.36 4.39
N HIS A 117 -26.94 19.05 3.13
CA HIS A 117 -27.34 20.04 2.13
C HIS A 117 -28.65 20.75 2.52
N GLN A 118 -29.65 20.01 3.01
CA GLN A 118 -30.92 20.58 3.47
C GLN A 118 -30.74 21.54 4.66
N LYS A 119 -29.90 21.17 5.64
CA LYS A 119 -29.58 22.07 6.78
C LYS A 119 -28.90 23.36 6.33
N ILE A 120 -27.92 23.25 5.42
CA ILE A 120 -27.24 24.42 4.85
C ILE A 120 -28.22 25.29 4.08
N GLU A 121 -29.12 24.69 3.29
CA GLU A 121 -30.14 25.41 2.54
C GLU A 121 -31.10 26.20 3.46
N GLY A 122 -31.56 25.60 4.56
CA GLY A 122 -32.38 26.29 5.56
C GLY A 122 -31.68 27.52 6.13
N LEU A 123 -30.43 27.37 6.59
CA LEU A 123 -29.66 28.48 7.17
C LEU A 123 -29.34 29.59 6.13
N LEU A 124 -29.12 29.21 4.87
CA LEU A 124 -28.92 30.19 3.78
C LEU A 124 -30.21 30.97 3.49
N ARG A 125 -31.39 30.33 3.56
CA ARG A 125 -32.70 31.00 3.41
C ARG A 125 -33.01 31.92 4.57
N GLU A 126 -32.56 31.58 5.78
CA GLU A 126 -32.61 32.45 6.97
C GLU A 126 -31.62 33.63 6.92
N GLY A 127 -30.80 33.74 5.88
CA GLY A 127 -29.86 34.86 5.70
C GLY A 127 -28.57 34.75 6.54
N LYS A 128 -28.24 33.57 7.08
CA LYS A 128 -26.99 33.37 7.85
C LYS A 128 -25.77 33.48 6.95
N SER A 129 -24.70 34.08 7.48
CA SER A 129 -23.42 34.19 6.77
C SER A 129 -22.68 32.85 6.71
N TYR A 130 -21.76 32.71 5.76
CA TYR A 130 -21.01 31.45 5.57
C TYR A 130 -20.19 31.07 6.80
N SER A 131 -19.57 32.04 7.48
CA SER A 131 -18.80 31.79 8.71
C SER A 131 -19.70 31.27 9.84
N GLN A 132 -20.93 31.78 9.96
CA GLN A 132 -21.89 31.31 10.96
C GLN A 132 -22.34 29.87 10.67
N ILE A 133 -22.61 29.55 9.40
CA ILE A 133 -23.00 28.19 8.97
C ILE A 133 -21.86 27.20 9.19
N GLU A 134 -20.63 27.60 8.90
CA GLU A 134 -19.41 26.82 9.13
C GLU A 134 -19.24 26.48 10.62
N THR A 135 -19.49 27.46 11.51
CA THR A 135 -19.42 27.28 12.97
C THR A 135 -20.56 26.39 13.51
N LEU A 136 -21.80 26.57 13.00
CA LEU A 136 -22.99 25.85 13.48
C LEU A 136 -23.04 24.39 13.04
N ILE A 137 -22.59 24.09 11.82
CA ILE A 137 -22.73 22.75 11.21
C ILE A 137 -21.38 22.01 11.17
N GLY A 138 -20.25 22.72 11.31
CA GLY A 138 -18.91 22.13 11.23
C GLY A 138 -18.58 21.64 9.81
N CYS A 139 -19.11 22.30 8.78
CA CYS A 139 -18.91 21.92 7.38
C CYS A 139 -18.02 22.93 6.65
N SER A 140 -17.22 22.45 5.69
CA SER A 140 -16.30 23.32 4.93
C SER A 140 -17.05 24.41 4.15
N ARG A 141 -16.46 25.61 4.08
CA ARG A 141 -16.91 26.71 3.22
C ARG A 141 -17.20 26.30 1.77
N HIS A 142 -16.46 25.33 1.23
CA HIS A 142 -16.67 24.80 -0.11
C HIS A 142 -18.02 24.07 -0.27
N THR A 143 -18.44 23.31 0.75
CA THR A 143 -19.75 22.65 0.77
C THR A 143 -20.88 23.67 0.76
N ILE A 144 -20.76 24.73 1.57
CA ILE A 144 -21.74 25.82 1.65
C ILE A 144 -21.86 26.54 0.30
N SER A 145 -20.73 26.90 -0.31
CA SER A 145 -20.68 27.53 -1.63
C SER A 145 -21.34 26.65 -2.71
N LYS A 146 -21.09 25.33 -2.69
CA LYS A 146 -21.70 24.38 -3.62
C LYS A 146 -23.23 24.34 -3.48
N VAL A 147 -23.75 24.32 -2.25
CA VAL A 147 -25.20 24.37 -1.98
C VAL A 147 -25.80 25.71 -2.41
N SER A 148 -25.16 26.84 -2.10
CA SER A 148 -25.63 28.16 -2.53
C SER A 148 -25.74 28.29 -4.06
N LYS A 149 -24.76 27.77 -4.81
CA LYS A 149 -24.82 27.74 -6.28
C LYS A 149 -25.97 26.87 -6.80
N LEU A 150 -26.20 25.70 -6.19
CA LEU A 150 -27.32 24.82 -6.52
C LEU A 150 -28.69 25.53 -6.32
N ILE A 151 -28.86 26.24 -5.20
CA ILE A 151 -30.08 27.00 -4.91
C ILE A 151 -30.29 28.11 -5.95
N LYS A 152 -29.24 28.87 -6.29
CA LYS A 152 -29.30 29.94 -7.31
C LYS A 152 -29.69 29.37 -8.68
N ASN A 153 -29.06 28.29 -9.12
CA ASN A 153 -29.37 27.66 -10.41
C ASN A 153 -30.82 27.15 -10.47
N ASN A 154 -31.34 26.55 -9.41
CA ASN A 154 -32.75 26.11 -9.37
C ASN A 154 -33.74 27.28 -9.44
N LYS A 155 -33.36 28.47 -8.95
CA LYS A 155 -34.18 29.67 -9.02
C LYS A 155 -34.21 30.33 -10.40
N THR A 156 -33.21 30.06 -11.25
CA THR A 156 -33.12 30.59 -12.62
C THR A 156 -33.83 29.71 -13.65
N LEU A 157 -34.17 28.47 -13.28
CA LEU A 157 -34.83 27.47 -14.14
C LEU A 157 -36.36 27.43 -13.97
N CYS A 158 -36.91 28.23 -13.05
CA CYS A 158 -38.35 28.44 -12.84
C CYS A 158 -38.70 29.88 -13.21
#